data_AF-A0A6S6TA29-F1
#
_entry.id   AF-A0A6S6TA29-F1
#
_cell.length_a   1.000
_cell.length_b   1.000
_cell.length_c   1.000
_cell.angle_alpha   90.00
_cell.angle_beta   90.00
_cell.angle_gamma   90.00
#
_symmetry.space_group_name_H-M   'P 1'
#
loop_
_entity.id
_entity.type
_entity.pdbx_description
1 polymer ?
#
loop_
_entity_poly.entity_id
_entity_poly.type
_entity_poly.pdbx_seq_one_letter_code
_entity_poly.pdbx_strand_id
1 'polypeptide(L)'
;MTGLVFYYHGKSPNQAFDVLHSAIQLSERHSLTEYYDEFLVDAYVLADDKSSRTVAIDFDNTITADVDFYLNLIDAYRSDGWNPVVCTLRDRTESDIEEMKALLYDVPIDIYTSGGNPKQKYMLAQGICVNLWIDDFFPGICPEACQLLSNNGIDP
;
A
#
# COMPACT_ATOMS: atom_id res chain seq x y z
N MET A 1 -8.86 -19.58 2.60
CA MET A 1 -8.95 -18.29 1.90
C MET A 1 -8.11 -18.41 0.64
N THR A 2 -8.60 -17.85 -0.47
CA THR A 2 -7.82 -17.65 -1.70
C THR A 2 -6.75 -16.59 -1.45
N GLY A 3 -5.58 -16.70 -2.07
CA GLY A 3 -4.55 -15.68 -1.91
C GLY A 3 -4.85 -14.42 -2.72
N LEU A 4 -4.40 -13.28 -2.20
CA LEU A 4 -4.44 -11.98 -2.87
C LEU A 4 -3.62 -11.96 -4.17
N VAL A 5 -4.14 -11.26 -5.17
CA VAL A 5 -3.46 -10.94 -6.44
C VAL A 5 -3.00 -9.47 -6.43
N PHE A 6 -1.68 -9.27 -6.49
CA PHE A 6 -1.07 -7.95 -6.51
C PHE A 6 -0.80 -7.49 -7.95
N TYR A 7 -1.24 -6.29 -8.30
CA TYR A 7 -0.87 -5.66 -9.57
C TYR A 7 0.36 -4.79 -9.39
N TYR A 8 1.37 -4.99 -10.24
CA TYR A 8 2.51 -4.07 -10.35
C TYR A 8 2.95 -3.94 -11.80
N HIS A 9 3.10 -2.70 -12.27
CA HIS A 9 3.68 -2.41 -13.58
C HIS A 9 4.70 -1.28 -13.48
N GLY A 10 5.86 -1.59 -12.89
CA GLY A 10 6.97 -0.65 -12.77
C GLY A 10 7.77 -0.53 -14.07
N LYS A 11 7.87 0.70 -14.62
CA LYS A 11 8.75 0.99 -15.78
C LYS A 11 10.26 0.97 -15.46
N SER A 12 10.62 0.75 -14.20
CA SER A 12 11.99 0.80 -13.71
C SER A 12 12.12 0.04 -12.39
N PRO A 13 13.32 -0.46 -12.04
CA PRO A 13 13.56 -1.13 -10.76
C PRO A 13 13.11 -0.30 -9.56
N ASN A 14 12.47 -0.95 -8.59
CA ASN A 14 12.07 -0.35 -7.32
C ASN A 14 12.40 -1.33 -6.17
N GLN A 15 13.33 -0.93 -5.30
CA GLN A 15 13.79 -1.76 -4.19
C GLN A 15 12.71 -2.05 -3.14
N ALA A 16 11.75 -1.13 -2.93
CA ALA A 16 10.62 -1.41 -2.04
C ALA A 16 9.75 -2.52 -2.62
N PHE A 17 9.54 -2.50 -3.93
CA PHE A 17 8.80 -3.57 -4.60
C PHE A 17 9.52 -4.92 -4.48
N ASP A 18 10.86 -4.96 -4.54
CA ASP A 18 11.61 -6.21 -4.38
C ASP A 18 11.35 -6.89 -3.02
N VAL A 19 11.13 -6.11 -1.95
CA VAL A 19 10.74 -6.62 -0.62
C VAL A 19 9.34 -7.23 -0.67
N LEU A 20 8.36 -6.54 -1.25
CA LEU A 20 7.00 -7.07 -1.42
C LEU A 20 7.00 -8.35 -2.26
N HIS A 21 7.71 -8.35 -3.38
CA HIS A 21 7.78 -9.50 -4.27
C HIS A 21 8.38 -10.72 -3.56
N SER A 22 9.43 -10.51 -2.75
CA SER A 22 10.01 -11.58 -1.93
C SER A 22 9.00 -12.12 -0.90
N ALA A 23 8.23 -11.25 -0.25
CA ALA A 23 7.18 -11.67 0.69
C ALA A 23 6.05 -12.45 0.02
N ILE A 24 5.62 -12.02 -1.18
CA ILE A 24 4.63 -12.73 -2.00
C ILE A 24 5.12 -14.14 -2.31
N GLN A 25 6.37 -14.28 -2.79
CA GLN A 25 6.99 -15.58 -3.10
C GLN A 25 7.05 -16.50 -1.89
N LEU A 26 7.45 -15.98 -0.73
CA LEU A 26 7.54 -16.74 0.52
C LEU A 26 6.18 -17.19 1.06
N SER A 27 5.11 -16.47 0.73
CA SER A 27 3.77 -16.85 1.19
C SER A 27 3.28 -18.17 0.56
N GLU A 28 3.67 -18.47 -0.68
CA GLU A 28 3.12 -19.54 -1.52
C GLU A 28 1.60 -19.44 -1.83
N ARG A 29 0.93 -18.38 -1.34
CA ARG A 29 -0.53 -18.19 -1.50
C ARG A 29 -0.85 -17.04 -2.44
N HIS A 30 -0.10 -15.95 -2.30
CA HIS A 30 -0.30 -14.72 -3.05
C HIS A 30 0.38 -14.79 -4.41
N SER A 31 -0.08 -13.95 -5.34
CA SER A 31 0.49 -13.89 -6.68
C SER A 31 0.66 -12.45 -7.16
N LEU A 32 1.45 -12.29 -8.22
CA LEU A 32 1.69 -11.03 -8.89
C LEU A 32 1.14 -11.10 -10.31
N THR A 33 0.56 -10.00 -10.78
CA THR A 33 0.18 -9.79 -12.17
C THR A 33 0.70 -8.44 -12.66
N GLU A 34 1.08 -8.38 -13.94
CA GLU A 34 1.32 -7.11 -14.66
C GLU A 34 0.12 -6.74 -15.54
N TYR A 35 -0.88 -7.62 -15.64
CA TYR A 35 -2.11 -7.40 -16.39
C TYR A 35 -3.12 -6.68 -15.50
N TYR A 36 -3.50 -5.47 -15.92
CA TYR A 36 -4.54 -4.70 -15.26
C TYR A 36 -5.91 -5.29 -15.56
N ASP A 37 -6.59 -5.76 -14.52
CA ASP A 37 -7.97 -6.23 -14.54
C ASP A 37 -8.61 -5.97 -13.16
N GLU A 38 -9.54 -5.02 -13.12
CA GLU A 38 -10.19 -4.56 -11.88
C GLU A 38 -10.99 -5.66 -11.16
N PHE A 39 -11.33 -6.76 -11.83
CA PHE A 39 -12.05 -7.89 -11.24
C PHE A 39 -11.13 -8.99 -10.72
N LEU A 40 -9.84 -8.94 -11.06
CA LEU A 40 -8.84 -9.93 -10.67
C LEU A 40 -7.92 -9.41 -9.57
N VAL A 41 -7.63 -8.11 -9.56
CA VAL A 41 -6.62 -7.51 -8.69
C VAL A 41 -7.23 -7.18 -7.33
N ASP A 42 -6.61 -7.69 -6.27
CA ASP A 42 -6.99 -7.39 -4.88
C ASP A 42 -6.20 -6.19 -4.32
N ALA A 43 -4.96 -5.97 -4.79
CA ALA A 43 -4.13 -4.86 -4.34
C ALA A 43 -3.29 -4.26 -5.47
N TYR A 44 -3.41 -2.96 -5.65
CA TYR A 44 -2.61 -2.16 -6.58
C TYR A 44 -1.33 -1.70 -5.92
N VAL A 45 -0.21 -1.98 -6.57
CA VAL A 45 1.12 -1.58 -6.12
C VAL A 45 1.66 -0.50 -7.05
N LEU A 46 1.73 0.74 -6.56
CA LEU A 46 2.09 1.91 -7.39
C LEU A 46 3.41 2.52 -6.93
N ALA A 47 4.41 2.54 -7.81
CA ALA A 47 5.68 3.22 -7.59
C ALA A 47 5.54 4.73 -7.83
N ASP A 48 6.04 5.53 -6.90
CA ASP A 48 5.92 6.99 -6.87
C ASP A 48 7.32 7.64 -6.71
N ASP A 49 7.60 8.32 -5.59
CA ASP A 49 8.87 9.01 -5.37
C ASP A 49 10.00 8.04 -4.96
N LYS A 50 10.84 7.70 -5.93
CA LYS A 50 11.99 6.81 -5.76
C LYS A 50 13.02 7.26 -4.72
N SER A 51 13.04 8.55 -4.36
CA SER A 51 13.94 9.08 -3.35
C SER A 51 13.45 8.85 -1.92
N SER A 52 12.14 8.59 -1.76
CA SER A 52 11.54 8.30 -0.47
C SER A 52 11.86 6.88 0.01
N ARG A 53 11.85 6.70 1.33
CA ARG A 53 11.88 5.38 2.02
C ARG A 53 10.52 4.99 2.60
N THR A 54 9.48 5.78 2.37
CA THR A 54 8.14 5.50 2.90
C THR A 54 7.40 4.53 1.99
N VAL A 55 6.83 3.48 2.60
CA VAL A 55 5.87 2.57 1.94
C VAL A 55 4.51 2.79 2.59
N ALA A 56 3.53 3.24 1.83
CA ALA A 56 2.19 3.49 2.35
C ALA A 56 1.28 2.31 2.02
N ILE A 57 0.64 1.76 3.05
CA ILE A 57 -0.25 0.60 2.95
C ILE A 57 -1.65 1.04 3.38
N ASP A 58 -2.66 0.78 2.57
CA ASP A 58 -4.04 0.97 2.98
C ASP A 58 -4.46 -0.02 4.08
N PHE A 59 -5.51 0.31 4.82
CA PHE A 59 -6.02 -0.53 5.88
C PHE A 59 -7.19 -1.44 5.44
N ASP A 60 -8.23 -0.87 4.84
CA ASP A 60 -9.52 -1.53 4.64
C ASP A 60 -9.50 -2.36 3.35
N ASN A 61 -9.84 -3.65 3.42
CA ASN A 61 -9.67 -4.62 2.32
C ASN A 61 -8.23 -4.79 1.80
N THR A 62 -7.26 -4.06 2.37
CA THR A 62 -5.83 -4.27 2.16
C THR A 62 -5.26 -5.03 3.37
N ILE A 63 -4.88 -4.36 4.46
CA ILE A 63 -4.39 -5.04 5.68
C ILE A 63 -5.45 -5.98 6.23
N THR A 64 -6.73 -5.57 6.26
CA THR A 64 -7.79 -6.39 6.83
C THR A 64 -8.14 -7.62 5.98
N ALA A 65 -7.71 -7.68 4.71
CA ALA A 65 -7.91 -8.85 3.86
C ALA A 65 -6.94 -10.00 4.20
N ASP A 66 -5.74 -9.70 4.71
CA ASP A 66 -4.77 -10.71 5.15
C ASP A 66 -3.80 -10.16 6.20
N VAL A 67 -4.31 -9.97 7.42
CA VAL A 67 -3.57 -9.31 8.52
C VAL A 67 -2.20 -9.95 8.75
N ASP A 68 -2.13 -11.28 8.82
CA ASP A 68 -0.88 -12.00 9.08
C ASP A 68 0.17 -11.75 7.98
N PHE A 69 -0.23 -11.74 6.70
CA PHE A 69 0.68 -11.41 5.62
C PHE A 69 1.22 -9.98 5.75
N TYR A 70 0.34 -9.01 5.98
CA TYR A 70 0.73 -7.60 6.05
C TYR A 70 1.57 -7.27 7.28
N LEU A 71 1.34 -7.89 8.44
CA LEU A 71 2.21 -7.74 9.61
C LEU A 71 3.64 -8.24 9.31
N ASN A 72 3.76 -9.43 8.71
CA ASN A 72 5.06 -9.96 8.30
C ASN A 72 5.75 -9.09 7.23
N LEU A 73 4.97 -8.54 6.29
CA LEU A 73 5.47 -7.63 5.27
C LEU A 73 5.99 -6.32 5.88
N ILE A 74 5.28 -5.75 6.85
CA ILE A 74 5.73 -4.55 7.58
C ILE A 74 7.07 -4.79 8.28
N ASP A 75 7.24 -5.96 8.92
CA ASP A 75 8.51 -6.32 9.56
C ASP A 75 9.63 -6.56 8.55
N ALA A 76 9.33 -7.15 7.39
CA ALA A 76 10.28 -7.30 6.30
C ALA A 76 10.76 -5.95 5.78
N TYR A 77 9.86 -4.99 5.56
CA TYR A 77 10.20 -3.63 5.16
C TYR A 77 11.12 -2.95 6.16
N ARG A 78 10.81 -3.03 7.46
CA ARG A 78 11.64 -2.44 8.52
C ARG A 78 13.03 -3.06 8.58
N SER A 79 13.10 -4.39 8.44
CA SER A 79 14.37 -5.12 8.45
C SER A 79 15.28 -4.71 7.29
N ASP A 80 14.71 -4.27 6.18
CA ASP A 80 15.43 -3.76 5.00
C ASP A 80 15.59 -2.21 4.99
N GLY A 81 15.26 -1.55 6.11
CA GLY A 81 15.49 -0.11 6.30
C GLY A 81 14.43 0.80 5.68
N TRP A 82 13.27 0.27 5.32
CA TRP A 82 12.11 1.05 4.87
C TRP A 82 11.28 1.56 6.04
N ASN A 83 10.47 2.57 5.77
CA ASN A 83 9.53 3.17 6.71
C ASN A 83 8.07 2.86 6.29
N PRO A 84 7.53 1.69 6.64
CA PRO A 84 6.14 1.37 6.35
C PRO A 84 5.22 2.22 7.23
N VAL A 85 4.14 2.74 6.64
CA VAL A 85 3.09 3.53 7.29
C VAL A 85 1.72 3.06 6.82
N VAL A 86 0.70 3.23 7.65
CA VAL A 86 -0.70 3.02 7.25
C VAL A 86 -1.27 4.34 6.74
N CYS A 87 -1.92 4.34 5.58
CA CYS A 87 -2.65 5.48 5.07
C CYS A 87 -4.04 5.07 4.57
N THR A 88 -5.07 5.48 5.29
CA THR A 88 -6.48 5.08 5.05
C THR A 88 -7.35 6.28 4.73
N LEU A 89 -8.44 6.04 3.99
CA LEU A 89 -9.50 7.03 3.75
C LEU A 89 -10.40 7.27 4.98
N ARG A 90 -10.30 6.46 6.03
CA ARG A 90 -11.06 6.66 7.27
C ARG A 90 -10.89 8.06 7.85
N ASP A 91 -11.90 8.49 8.60
CA ASP A 91 -11.85 9.69 9.40
C ASP A 91 -10.96 9.48 10.65
N ARG A 92 -10.52 10.59 11.26
CA ARG A 92 -9.73 10.53 12.51
C ARG A 92 -10.62 10.44 13.74
N THR A 93 -11.50 9.44 13.79
CA THR A 93 -12.30 9.18 15.00
C THR A 93 -11.47 8.38 16.00
N GLU A 94 -11.79 8.49 17.30
CA GLU A 94 -11.13 7.68 18.34
C GLU A 94 -11.34 6.19 18.10
N SER A 95 -12.58 5.80 17.76
CA SER A 95 -12.95 4.40 17.46
C SER A 95 -12.15 3.81 16.29
N ASP A 96 -11.98 4.56 15.19
CA ASP A 96 -11.23 4.08 14.02
C ASP A 96 -9.74 3.85 14.38
N ILE A 97 -9.15 4.78 15.12
CA ILE A 97 -7.76 4.68 15.55
C ILE A 97 -7.57 3.51 16.52
N GLU A 98 -8.51 3.29 17.44
CA GLU A 98 -8.46 2.16 18.37
C GLU A 98 -8.60 0.81 17.64
N GLU A 99 -9.49 0.70 16.66
CA GLU A 99 -9.64 -0.52 15.85
C GLU A 99 -8.36 -0.85 15.08
N MET A 100 -7.80 0.12 14.37
CA MET A 100 -6.54 -0.06 13.64
C MET A 100 -5.40 -0.44 14.59
N LYS A 101 -5.29 0.23 15.74
CA LYS A 101 -4.27 -0.10 16.74
C LYS A 101 -4.48 -1.47 17.37
N ALA A 102 -5.71 -1.93 17.53
CA ALA A 102 -5.98 -3.27 18.07
C ALA A 102 -5.53 -4.35 17.08
N LEU A 103 -5.74 -4.15 15.78
CA LEU A 103 -5.28 -5.07 14.73
C LEU A 103 -3.76 -5.00 14.52
N LEU A 104 -3.15 -3.83 14.74
CA LEU A 104 -1.72 -3.57 14.56
C LEU A 104 -0.95 -3.55 15.91
N TYR A 105 -1.52 -4.12 16.98
CA TYR A 105 -1.10 -3.85 18.37
C TYR A 105 0.38 -4.07 18.66
N ASP A 106 0.98 -5.10 18.05
CA ASP A 106 2.41 -5.44 18.24
C ASP A 106 3.35 -4.68 17.30
N VAL A 107 2.82 -3.84 16.41
CA VAL A 107 3.54 -3.18 15.32
C VAL A 107 3.46 -1.66 15.52
N PRO A 108 4.50 -1.01 16.07
CA PRO A 108 4.51 0.44 16.24
C PRO A 108 4.62 1.12 14.87
N ILE A 109 3.50 1.40 14.23
CA ILE A 109 3.40 1.97 12.88
C ILE A 109 2.64 3.29 12.91
N ASP A 110 3.10 4.26 12.12
CA ASP A 110 2.40 5.52 11.96
C ASP A 110 1.12 5.32 11.14
N ILE A 111 0.02 5.88 11.62
CA ILE A 111 -1.31 5.78 10.99
C ILE A 111 -1.75 7.18 10.54
N TYR A 112 -2.03 7.30 9.25
CA TYR A 112 -2.49 8.51 8.59
C TYR A 112 -3.93 8.32 8.09
N THR A 113 -4.84 9.11 8.64
CA THR A 113 -6.26 9.14 8.24
C THR A 113 -6.50 10.34 7.33
N SER A 114 -6.75 10.11 6.04
CA SER A 114 -6.93 11.20 5.08
C SER A 114 -8.34 11.81 5.11
N GLY A 115 -9.32 11.20 5.79
CA GLY A 115 -10.70 11.68 5.89
C GLY A 115 -11.33 11.84 4.51
N GLY A 116 -11.25 10.79 3.68
CA GLY A 116 -11.77 10.77 2.31
C GLY A 116 -10.97 11.59 1.28
N ASN A 117 -9.90 12.27 1.68
CA ASN A 117 -9.05 13.00 0.72
C ASN A 117 -8.11 12.03 -0.02
N PRO A 118 -7.78 12.30 -1.31
CA PRO A 118 -6.77 11.52 -2.03
C PRO A 118 -5.45 11.44 -1.27
N LYS A 119 -5.01 10.23 -0.96
CA LYS A 119 -3.92 9.95 -0.01
C LYS A 119 -2.60 10.57 -0.45
N GLN A 120 -2.28 10.53 -1.74
CA GLN A 120 -1.04 11.09 -2.27
C GLN A 120 -0.92 12.59 -1.97
N LYS A 121 -1.99 13.35 -2.24
CA LYS A 121 -2.04 14.79 -1.97
C LYS A 121 -2.01 15.07 -0.46
N TYR A 122 -2.74 14.27 0.32
CA TYR A 122 -2.76 14.38 1.78
C TYR A 122 -1.37 14.17 2.38
N MET A 123 -0.68 13.08 2.02
CA MET A 123 0.65 12.73 2.54
C MET A 123 1.68 13.79 2.16
N LEU A 124 1.66 14.27 0.91
CA LEU A 124 2.54 15.34 0.46
C LEU A 124 2.32 16.64 1.26
N ALA A 125 1.07 16.96 1.60
CA ALA A 125 0.76 18.13 2.44
C ALA A 125 1.27 17.98 3.89
N GLN A 126 1.48 16.76 4.37
CA GLN A 126 2.17 16.47 5.63
C GLN A 126 3.71 16.49 5.50
N GLY A 127 4.24 16.76 4.30
CA GLY A 127 5.68 16.71 4.02
C GLY A 127 6.22 15.29 3.81
N ILE A 128 5.34 14.33 3.51
CA ILE A 128 5.69 12.92 3.35
C ILE A 128 5.57 12.54 1.87
N CYS A 129 6.71 12.29 1.22
CA CYS A 129 6.73 11.61 -0.07
C CYS A 129 6.63 10.10 0.15
N VAL A 130 5.95 9.39 -0.74
CA VAL A 130 5.82 7.93 -0.70
C VAL A 130 6.58 7.32 -1.87
N ASN A 131 7.28 6.22 -1.62
CA ASN A 131 7.99 5.47 -2.65
C ASN A 131 7.09 4.44 -3.34
N LEU A 132 6.34 3.69 -2.52
CA LEU A 132 5.48 2.61 -2.96
C LEU A 132 4.15 2.68 -2.21
N TRP A 133 3.06 2.64 -2.96
CA TRP A 133 1.71 2.51 -2.44
C TRP A 133 1.25 1.05 -2.58
N ILE A 134 0.52 0.55 -1.59
CA ILE A 134 -0.18 -0.75 -1.64
C ILE A 134 -1.62 -0.50 -1.17
N ASP A 135 -2.59 -0.67 -2.07
CA ASP A 135 -3.97 -0.24 -1.85
C ASP A 135 -4.93 -1.06 -2.71
N ASP A 136 -6.06 -1.51 -2.18
CA ASP A 136 -7.11 -2.20 -2.94
C ASP A 136 -7.88 -1.23 -3.85
N PHE A 137 -7.79 0.08 -3.60
CA PHE A 137 -8.54 1.08 -4.31
C PHE A 137 -7.65 2.26 -4.73
N PHE A 138 -6.97 2.13 -5.88
CA PHE A 138 -6.10 3.18 -6.41
C PHE A 138 -6.74 4.57 -6.57
N PRO A 139 -8.06 4.75 -6.83
CA PRO A 139 -8.67 6.08 -6.83
C PRO A 139 -8.63 6.77 -5.45
N GLY A 140 -8.46 6.00 -4.37
CA GLY A 140 -8.17 6.51 -3.03
C GLY A 140 -6.77 7.11 -2.90
N ILE A 141 -5.80 6.66 -3.69
CA ILE A 141 -4.44 7.21 -3.72
C ILE A 141 -4.43 8.56 -4.44
N CYS A 142 -4.92 8.57 -5.68
CA CYS A 142 -4.98 9.77 -6.52
C CYS A 142 -6.17 9.70 -7.50
N PRO A 143 -6.59 10.83 -8.09
CA PRO A 143 -7.66 10.84 -9.10
C PRO A 143 -7.32 10.02 -10.35
N GLU A 144 -8.33 9.51 -11.08
CA GLU A 144 -8.17 8.65 -12.28
C GLU A 144 -7.25 9.21 -13.37
N ALA A 145 -7.13 10.54 -13.50
CA ALA A 145 -6.26 11.18 -14.50
C ALA A 145 -4.88 11.58 -13.95
N CYS A 146 -4.45 11.05 -12.81
CA CYS A 146 -3.18 11.44 -12.20
C CYS A 146 -1.98 10.77 -12.89
N GLN A 147 -0.85 11.48 -12.95
CA GLN A 147 0.38 11.00 -13.60
C GLN A 147 0.91 9.70 -12.99
N LEU A 148 0.64 9.43 -11.70
CA LEU A 148 1.05 8.20 -11.02
C LEU A 148 0.48 6.95 -11.71
N LEU A 149 -0.79 6.99 -12.13
CA LEU A 149 -1.47 5.83 -12.73
C LEU A 149 -0.83 5.45 -14.08
N SER A 150 -0.69 6.41 -14.99
CA SER A 150 0.00 6.19 -16.27
C SER A 150 1.48 5.79 -16.14
N ASN A 151 2.16 6.23 -15.08
CA ASN A 151 3.52 5.79 -14.77
C ASN A 151 3.57 4.33 -14.34
N ASN A 152 2.48 3.81 -13.77
CA ASN A 152 2.29 2.45 -13.31
C ASN A 152 1.38 1.62 -14.24
N GLY A 153 1.29 1.98 -15.53
CA GLY A 153 0.60 1.19 -16.55
C GLY A 153 -0.92 1.16 -16.46
N ILE A 154 -1.52 2.01 -15.64
CA ILE A 154 -2.97 2.18 -15.54
C ILE A 154 -3.34 3.39 -16.39
N ASP A 155 -3.87 3.13 -17.59
CA ASP A 155 -4.38 4.16 -18.49
C ASP A 155 -5.87 4.41 -18.17
N PRO A 156 -6.30 5.68 -17.96
CA PRO A 156 -7.70 6.04 -17.75
C PRO A 156 -8.57 5.97 -19.01
#